data_AF-A0A9Q7AEI7-F1
#
_entry.id   AF-A0A9Q7AEI7-F1
#
_cell.length_a   1.000
_cell.length_b   1.000
_cell.length_c   1.000
_cell.angle_alpha   90.00
_cell.angle_beta   90.00
_cell.angle_gamma   90.00
#
_symmetry.space_group_name_H-M   'P 1'
#
loop_
_entity.id
_entity.type
_entity.pdbx_description
1 polymer ?
#
loop_
_entity_poly.entity_id
_entity_poly.type
_entity_poly.pdbx_seq_one_letter_code
_entity_poly.pdbx_strand_id
1 'polypeptide(L)'
;MDKVRRLADVIDFVIRCHPMGLRIIAGDVPPPSTEDLMEILSGFEGQGGDDVARVDSSPSGHGPQESLVLKADEMETILASGGGWSQIIIVAREYMRAFPKDWGIFTHHVLWVDSLRDHSRLHEPQLQRVARKFGVSEETVLRRRKEVPWAIARAALLAPAEDWVLLGGI
;
A
#
# COMPACT_ATOMS: atom_id res chain seq x y z
N MET A 1 0.24 6.97 17.36
CA MET A 1 1.11 6.95 16.16
C MET A 1 1.40 5.54 15.69
N ASP A 2 1.65 4.60 16.61
CA ASP A 2 1.89 3.19 16.28
C ASP A 2 0.78 2.54 15.41
N LYS A 3 -0.50 2.70 15.80
CA LYS A 3 -1.64 2.15 15.03
C LYS A 3 -1.72 2.66 13.58
N VAL A 4 -1.43 3.94 13.35
CA VAL A 4 -1.44 4.52 11.99
C VAL A 4 -0.36 3.87 11.14
N ARG A 5 0.84 3.72 11.69
CA ARG A 5 1.94 3.05 11.00
C ARG A 5 1.58 1.60 10.69
N ARG A 6 1.12 0.83 11.69
CA ARG A 6 0.74 -0.57 11.51
C ARG A 6 -0.36 -0.77 10.46
N LEU A 7 -1.39 0.08 10.46
CA LEU A 7 -2.44 0.01 9.44
C LEU A 7 -1.92 0.42 8.05
N ALA A 8 -1.05 1.43 7.97
CA ALA A 8 -0.40 1.82 6.72
C ALA A 8 0.48 0.68 6.17
N ASP A 9 1.19 -0.03 7.04
CA ASP A 9 2.02 -1.18 6.68
C ASP A 9 1.15 -2.34 6.14
N VAL A 10 -0.03 -2.58 6.71
CA VAL A 10 -1.01 -3.56 6.18
C VAL A 10 -1.53 -3.13 4.81
N ILE A 11 -1.93 -1.87 4.64
CA ILE A 11 -2.39 -1.34 3.34
C ILE A 11 -1.28 -1.47 2.29
N ASP A 12 -0.07 -1.08 2.65
CA ASP A 12 1.10 -1.18 1.78
C ASP A 12 1.45 -2.63 1.41
N PHE A 13 1.36 -3.54 2.37
CA PHE A 13 1.55 -4.97 2.16
C PHE A 13 0.57 -5.51 1.12
N VAL A 14 -0.73 -5.24 1.27
CA VAL A 14 -1.74 -5.67 0.29
C VAL A 14 -1.44 -5.13 -1.10
N ILE A 15 -1.03 -3.86 -1.20
CA ILE A 15 -0.72 -3.23 -2.48
C ILE A 15 0.49 -3.87 -3.16
N ARG A 16 1.53 -4.24 -2.40
CA ARG A 16 2.75 -4.86 -2.95
C ARG A 16 2.60 -6.34 -3.24
N CYS A 17 1.89 -7.06 -2.40
CA CYS A 17 1.92 -8.52 -2.38
C CYS A 17 0.69 -9.15 -3.02
N HIS A 18 -0.46 -8.48 -3.04
CA HIS A 18 -1.66 -9.00 -3.70
C HIS A 18 -1.71 -8.57 -5.17
N PRO A 19 -1.93 -9.49 -6.14
CA PRO A 19 -2.00 -9.16 -7.58
C PRO A 19 -3.03 -8.08 -7.94
N MET A 20 -4.07 -7.95 -7.10
CA MET A 20 -5.15 -6.97 -7.24
C MET A 20 -5.12 -5.88 -6.16
N GLY A 21 -3.98 -5.67 -5.47
CA GLY A 21 -3.88 -4.81 -4.30
C GLY A 21 -4.46 -3.40 -4.48
N LEU A 22 -4.12 -2.72 -5.59
CA LEU A 22 -4.69 -1.40 -5.90
C LEU A 22 -6.21 -1.45 -6.09
N ARG A 23 -6.75 -2.51 -6.70
CA ARG A 23 -8.19 -2.69 -6.93
C ARG A 23 -8.93 -3.02 -5.63
N ILE A 24 -8.30 -3.75 -4.71
CA ILE A 24 -8.84 -4.00 -3.36
C ILE A 24 -8.99 -2.68 -2.62
N ILE A 25 -7.93 -1.86 -2.60
CA ILE A 25 -7.94 -0.57 -1.89
C ILE A 25 -8.94 0.41 -2.53
N ALA A 26 -9.10 0.38 -3.85
CA ALA A 26 -10.15 1.14 -4.55
C ALA A 26 -11.58 0.60 -4.31
N GLY A 27 -11.72 -0.61 -3.75
CA GLY A 27 -12.99 -1.29 -3.55
C GLY A 27 -13.62 -1.82 -4.83
N ASP A 28 -12.82 -2.03 -5.88
CA ASP A 28 -13.27 -2.60 -7.16
C ASP A 28 -13.39 -4.12 -7.11
N VAL A 29 -12.76 -4.74 -6.12
CA VAL A 29 -12.82 -6.17 -5.82
C VAL A 29 -12.94 -6.37 -4.30
N PRO A 30 -13.51 -7.49 -3.83
CA PRO A 30 -13.62 -7.76 -2.41
C PRO A 30 -12.24 -7.81 -1.74
N PRO A 31 -12.13 -7.37 -0.48
CA PRO A 31 -10.90 -7.48 0.28
C PRO A 31 -10.58 -8.95 0.59
N PRO A 32 -9.28 -9.29 0.72
CA PRO A 32 -8.85 -10.62 1.13
C PRO A 32 -9.23 -10.89 2.59
N SER A 33 -9.46 -12.15 2.92
CA SER A 33 -9.60 -12.56 4.31
C SER A 33 -8.27 -12.46 5.05
N THR A 34 -8.30 -12.48 6.39
CA THR A 34 -7.08 -12.56 7.20
C THR A 34 -6.25 -13.79 6.84
N GLU A 35 -6.91 -14.94 6.57
CA GLU A 35 -6.26 -16.19 6.17
C GLU A 35 -5.52 -16.03 4.85
N ASP A 36 -6.16 -15.44 3.83
CA ASP A 36 -5.52 -15.16 2.53
C ASP A 36 -4.27 -14.27 2.69
N LEU A 37 -4.35 -13.25 3.56
CA LEU A 37 -3.23 -12.36 3.84
C LEU A 37 -2.08 -13.07 4.54
N MET A 38 -2.39 -13.97 5.48
CA MET A 38 -1.39 -14.78 6.18
C MET A 38 -0.73 -15.79 5.23
N GLU A 39 -1.48 -16.40 4.31
CA GLU A 39 -0.92 -17.29 3.29
C GLU A 39 0.07 -16.55 2.38
N ILE A 40 -0.29 -15.33 1.96
CA ILE A 40 0.60 -14.46 1.18
C ILE A 40 1.87 -14.15 2.00
N LEU A 41 1.74 -13.77 3.28
CA LEU A 41 2.89 -13.51 4.17
C LEU A 41 3.83 -14.72 4.28
N SER A 42 3.29 -15.90 4.57
CA SER A 42 4.07 -17.13 4.71
C SER A 42 4.76 -17.55 3.41
N GLY A 43 4.15 -17.29 2.26
CA GLY A 43 4.77 -17.53 0.94
C GLY A 43 6.05 -16.71 0.71
N PHE A 44 6.18 -15.55 1.34
CA PHE A 44 7.42 -14.73 1.30
C PHE A 44 8.44 -15.16 2.35
N GLU A 45 8.01 -15.60 3.53
CA GLU A 45 8.92 -16.10 4.58
C GLU A 45 9.60 -17.43 4.18
N GLY A 46 8.89 -18.30 3.46
CA GLY A 46 9.39 -19.59 2.98
C GLY A 46 10.44 -19.53 1.86
N GLN A 47 10.65 -18.36 1.23
CA GLN A 47 11.69 -18.16 0.20
C GLN A 47 13.05 -17.71 0.78
N GLY A 48 13.17 -17.58 2.11
CA GLY A 48 14.41 -17.19 2.79
C GLY A 48 15.45 -18.31 2.99
N GLY A 49 15.20 -19.51 2.48
CA GLY A 49 16.13 -20.64 2.55
C GLY A 49 16.82 -20.91 1.21
N ASP A 50 18.09 -20.53 1.13
CA ASP A 50 19.14 -21.16 0.28
C ASP A 50 19.51 -20.57 -1.10
N ASP A 51 19.14 -19.33 -1.44
CA ASP A 51 19.82 -18.63 -2.55
C ASP A 51 19.93 -17.12 -2.32
N VAL A 52 20.90 -16.72 -1.49
CA VAL A 52 21.26 -15.32 -1.26
C VAL A 52 22.09 -14.81 -2.45
N ALA A 53 21.44 -14.69 -3.60
CA ALA A 53 21.93 -13.85 -4.68
C ALA A 53 21.78 -12.39 -4.22
N ARG A 54 22.91 -11.79 -3.84
CA ARG A 54 23.11 -10.36 -3.55
C ARG A 54 22.15 -9.47 -4.37
N VAL A 55 21.10 -8.99 -3.72
CA VAL A 55 20.30 -7.87 -4.24
C VAL A 55 21.02 -6.60 -3.84
N ASP A 56 21.50 -5.89 -4.86
CA ASP A 56 22.22 -4.64 -4.76
C ASP A 56 21.44 -3.62 -3.91
N SER A 57 22.16 -3.02 -2.96
CA SER A 57 21.64 -2.07 -2.00
C SER A 57 21.28 -0.76 -2.70
N SER A 58 20.02 -0.61 -3.09
CA SER A 58 19.48 0.70 -3.41
C SER A 58 19.29 1.48 -2.10
N PRO A 59 19.84 2.71 -1.94
CA PRO A 59 19.88 3.41 -0.65
C PRO A 59 18.55 4.08 -0.25
N SER A 60 17.40 3.57 -0.73
CA SER A 60 16.10 4.20 -0.49
C SER A 60 15.06 3.21 0.01
N GLY A 61 15.02 3.03 1.33
CA GLY A 61 13.93 2.39 2.05
C GLY A 61 14.30 1.00 2.56
N HIS A 62 13.89 0.73 3.80
CA HIS A 62 14.18 -0.49 4.53
C HIS A 62 13.93 -1.75 3.68
N GLY A 63 14.85 -2.71 3.77
CA GLY A 63 14.77 -3.96 3.02
C GLY A 63 13.50 -4.76 3.31
N PRO A 64 13.14 -5.74 2.46
CA PRO A 64 11.82 -6.37 2.46
C PRO A 64 11.51 -7.28 3.66
N GLN A 65 12.40 -7.41 4.64
CA GLN A 65 12.38 -8.52 5.61
C GLN A 65 12.15 -8.11 7.08
N GLU A 66 12.10 -6.82 7.44
CA GLU A 66 12.19 -6.47 8.86
C GLU A 66 10.89 -6.01 9.57
N SER A 67 9.72 -5.89 8.92
CA SER A 67 8.63 -5.12 9.57
C SER A 67 7.23 -5.71 9.62
N LEU A 68 6.98 -6.96 9.22
CA LEU A 68 5.62 -7.53 9.28
C LEU A 68 5.61 -8.97 9.84
N VAL A 69 6.17 -9.17 11.04
CA VAL A 69 5.76 -10.31 11.87
C VAL A 69 4.45 -9.92 12.56
N LEU A 70 3.35 -9.89 11.79
CA LEU A 70 2.02 -9.75 12.35
C LEU A 70 1.39 -11.15 12.46
N LYS A 71 0.98 -11.53 13.67
CA LYS A 71 0.11 -12.68 13.85
C LYS A 71 -1.28 -12.37 13.30
N ALA A 72 -2.04 -13.39 12.92
CA ALA A 72 -3.41 -13.25 12.41
C ALA A 72 -4.28 -12.37 13.33
N ASP A 73 -4.29 -12.65 14.65
CA ASP A 73 -5.02 -11.88 15.65
C ASP A 73 -4.62 -10.39 15.68
N GLU A 74 -3.34 -10.09 15.46
CA GLU A 74 -2.85 -8.73 15.42
C GLU A 74 -3.25 -7.99 14.13
N MET A 75 -3.30 -8.72 13.01
CA MET A 75 -3.77 -8.20 11.72
C MET A 75 -5.28 -7.89 11.76
N GLU A 76 -6.07 -8.76 12.38
CA GLU A 76 -7.50 -8.49 12.59
C GLU A 76 -7.73 -7.30 13.52
N THR A 77 -6.98 -7.25 14.63
CA THR A 77 -7.08 -6.15 15.59
C THR A 77 -6.75 -4.80 14.94
N ILE A 78 -5.74 -4.73 14.08
CA ILE A 78 -5.35 -3.48 13.43
C ILE A 78 -6.35 -3.08 12.34
N LEU A 79 -6.86 -4.03 11.55
CA LEU A 79 -7.90 -3.78 10.56
C LEU A 79 -9.20 -3.30 11.23
N ALA A 80 -9.63 -3.99 12.28
CA ALA A 80 -10.81 -3.61 13.06
C ALA A 80 -10.67 -2.22 13.67
N SER A 81 -9.47 -1.86 14.16
CA SER A 81 -9.20 -0.52 14.69
C SER A 81 -9.43 0.58 13.64
N GLY A 82 -9.21 0.30 12.36
CA GLY A 82 -9.46 1.22 11.24
C GLY A 82 -10.88 1.19 10.69
N GLY A 83 -11.84 0.55 11.39
CA GLY A 83 -13.21 0.35 10.90
C GLY A 83 -13.35 -0.79 9.89
N GLY A 84 -12.33 -1.64 9.77
CA GLY A 84 -12.28 -2.74 8.81
C GLY A 84 -12.08 -2.29 7.36
N TRP A 85 -12.15 -3.25 6.44
CA TRP A 85 -11.93 -3.00 5.01
C TRP A 85 -12.93 -2.01 4.40
N SER A 86 -14.18 -2.01 4.86
CA SER A 86 -15.21 -1.07 4.39
C SER A 86 -14.78 0.38 4.61
N GLN A 87 -14.33 0.72 5.81
CA GLN A 87 -13.91 2.07 6.14
C GLN A 87 -12.62 2.46 5.39
N ILE A 88 -11.66 1.53 5.27
CA ILE A 88 -10.44 1.75 4.49
C ILE A 88 -10.78 2.07 3.02
N ILE A 89 -11.68 1.32 2.41
CA ILE A 89 -12.13 1.52 1.02
C ILE A 89 -12.84 2.87 0.86
N ILE A 90 -13.73 3.22 1.79
CA ILE A 90 -14.42 4.52 1.77
C ILE A 90 -13.40 5.66 1.79
N VAL A 91 -12.48 5.62 2.74
CA VAL A 91 -11.44 6.64 2.90
C VAL A 91 -10.50 6.68 1.69
N ALA A 92 -10.13 5.52 1.13
CA ALA A 92 -9.32 5.46 -0.08
C ALA A 92 -10.03 6.13 -1.27
N ARG A 93 -11.33 5.89 -1.46
CA ARG A 93 -12.14 6.54 -2.50
C ARG A 93 -12.24 8.04 -2.31
N GLU A 94 -12.45 8.49 -1.08
CA GLU A 94 -12.45 9.93 -0.78
C GLU A 94 -11.07 10.56 -1.01
N TYR A 95 -9.99 9.87 -0.64
CA TYR A 95 -8.63 10.29 -0.95
C TYR A 95 -8.40 10.40 -2.47
N MET A 96 -8.85 9.41 -3.25
CA MET A 96 -8.76 9.42 -4.71
C MET A 96 -9.49 10.61 -5.33
N ARG A 97 -10.66 10.97 -4.80
CA ARG A 97 -11.46 12.12 -5.25
C ARG A 97 -10.80 13.45 -4.86
N ALA A 98 -10.31 13.56 -3.64
CA ALA A 98 -9.73 14.79 -3.11
C ALA A 98 -8.30 15.06 -3.63
N PHE A 99 -7.50 14.01 -3.83
CA PHE A 99 -6.09 14.10 -4.22
C PHE A 99 -5.77 13.24 -5.46
N PRO A 100 -6.44 13.48 -6.61
CA PRO A 100 -6.32 12.62 -7.79
C PRO A 100 -4.90 12.59 -8.37
N LYS A 101 -4.14 13.68 -8.24
CA LYS A 101 -2.73 13.74 -8.68
C LYS A 101 -1.83 12.85 -7.81
N ASP A 102 -1.98 12.92 -6.49
CA ASP A 102 -1.16 12.13 -5.57
C ASP A 102 -1.49 10.64 -5.70
N TRP A 103 -2.78 10.31 -5.84
CA TRP A 103 -3.22 8.95 -6.17
C TRP A 103 -2.62 8.47 -7.50
N GLY A 104 -2.64 9.30 -8.54
CA GLY A 104 -2.04 8.98 -9.84
C GLY A 104 -0.53 8.71 -9.75
N ILE A 105 0.22 9.52 -9.01
CA ILE A 105 1.66 9.31 -8.78
C ILE A 105 1.87 7.98 -8.06
N PHE A 106 1.11 7.74 -6.99
CA PHE A 106 1.17 6.52 -6.19
C PHE A 106 0.91 5.26 -7.02
N THR A 107 -0.20 5.21 -7.77
CA THR A 107 -0.54 4.03 -8.57
C THR A 107 0.49 3.77 -9.66
N HIS A 108 1.05 4.82 -10.28
CA HIS A 108 2.10 4.64 -11.27
C HIS A 108 3.42 4.15 -10.66
N HIS A 109 3.76 4.60 -9.45
CA HIS A 109 4.90 4.03 -8.77
C HIS A 109 4.69 2.52 -8.51
N VAL A 110 3.53 2.14 -7.97
CA VAL A 110 3.23 0.72 -7.69
C VAL A 110 3.25 -0.13 -8.97
N LEU A 111 2.65 0.35 -10.06
CA LEU A 111 2.51 -0.42 -11.30
C LEU A 111 3.76 -0.52 -12.16
N TRP A 112 4.69 0.43 -12.04
CA TRP A 112 5.83 0.53 -12.96
C TRP A 112 7.18 0.46 -12.25
N VAL A 113 7.24 0.78 -10.95
CA VAL A 113 8.48 0.80 -10.16
C VAL A 113 8.53 -0.38 -9.20
N ASP A 114 7.46 -0.62 -8.43
CA ASP A 114 7.42 -1.74 -7.46
C ASP A 114 7.26 -3.11 -8.16
N SER A 115 6.67 -3.14 -9.36
CA SER A 115 6.52 -4.35 -10.17
C SER A 115 7.89 -4.77 -10.74
N LEU A 116 8.71 -5.42 -9.92
CA LEU A 116 10.06 -5.90 -10.25
C LEU A 116 10.10 -7.12 -11.19
N ARG A 117 9.08 -7.33 -12.05
CA ARG A 117 9.14 -8.37 -13.08
C ARG A 117 9.62 -7.74 -14.40
N ASP A 118 10.92 -7.83 -14.64
CA ASP A 118 11.56 -7.66 -15.96
C ASP A 118 11.52 -6.28 -16.62
N HIS A 119 12.02 -5.25 -15.95
CA HIS A 119 12.37 -4.01 -16.65
C HIS A 119 13.78 -4.08 -17.21
N SER A 120 13.86 -4.23 -18.54
CA SER A 120 15.10 -4.14 -19.32
C SER A 120 15.90 -2.89 -18.94
N ARG A 121 17.19 -3.07 -18.59
CA ARG A 121 18.16 -2.00 -18.27
C ARG A 121 18.43 -1.03 -19.44
N LEU A 122 17.83 -1.27 -20.60
CA LEU A 122 17.98 -0.48 -21.82
C LEU A 122 16.98 0.68 -21.93
N HIS A 123 16.02 0.79 -20.99
CA HIS A 123 15.02 1.87 -20.98
C HIS A 123 15.25 2.86 -19.83
N GLU A 124 14.77 4.09 -20.02
CA GLU A 124 14.74 5.12 -18.98
C GLU A 124 14.25 4.55 -17.64
N PRO A 125 14.90 4.91 -16.50
CA PRO A 125 14.47 4.46 -15.18
C PRO A 125 12.97 4.72 -14.98
N GLN A 126 12.21 3.70 -14.58
CA GLN A 126 10.75 3.80 -14.45
C GLN A 126 10.34 4.92 -13.48
N LEU A 127 11.14 5.14 -12.43
CA LEU A 127 10.96 6.24 -11.49
C LEU A 127 11.04 7.62 -12.18
N GLN A 128 12.04 7.84 -13.03
CA GLN A 128 12.20 9.06 -13.83
C GLN A 128 11.03 9.26 -14.80
N ARG A 129 10.57 8.17 -15.42
CA ARG A 129 9.40 8.20 -16.30
C ARG A 129 8.12 8.63 -15.58
N VAL A 130 7.89 8.13 -14.36
CA VAL A 130 6.77 8.57 -13.52
C VAL A 130 6.92 10.03 -13.12
N ALA A 131 8.10 10.44 -12.66
CA ALA A 131 8.40 11.82 -12.28
C ALA A 131 8.11 12.80 -13.43
N ARG A 132 8.59 12.49 -14.63
CA ARG A 132 8.32 13.29 -15.84
C ARG A 132 6.84 13.31 -16.21
N LYS A 133 6.14 12.17 -16.13
CA LYS A 133 4.70 12.10 -16.46
C LYS A 133 3.86 13.05 -15.61
N PHE A 134 4.21 13.24 -14.34
CA PHE A 134 3.47 14.09 -13.41
C PHE A 134 4.07 15.49 -13.20
N GLY A 135 5.18 15.79 -13.88
CA GLY A 135 5.90 17.06 -13.77
C GLY A 135 6.45 17.32 -12.36
N VAL A 136 7.00 16.29 -11.72
CA VAL A 136 7.54 16.34 -10.34
C VAL A 136 8.95 15.76 -10.27
N SER A 137 9.65 15.94 -9.16
CA SER A 137 10.93 15.26 -8.90
C SER A 137 10.72 13.78 -8.54
N GLU A 138 11.74 12.95 -8.77
CA GLU A 138 11.75 11.54 -8.33
C GLU A 138 11.56 11.43 -6.81
N GLU A 139 12.17 12.34 -6.04
CA GLU A 139 11.96 12.45 -4.59
C GLU A 139 10.48 12.64 -4.23
N THR A 140 9.76 13.47 -5.00
CA THR A 140 8.30 13.65 -4.79
C THR A 140 7.56 12.34 -5.04
N VAL A 141 7.93 11.59 -6.07
CA VAL A 141 7.31 10.28 -6.35
C VAL A 141 7.53 9.31 -5.19
N LEU A 142 8.78 9.16 -4.72
CA LEU A 142 9.13 8.30 -3.59
C LEU A 142 8.43 8.73 -2.29
N ARG A 143 8.30 10.04 -2.07
CA ARG A 143 7.58 10.59 -0.92
C ARG A 143 6.10 10.23 -0.99
N ARG A 144 5.44 10.48 -2.14
CA ARG A 144 4.02 10.12 -2.32
C ARG A 144 3.78 8.62 -2.20
N ARG A 145 4.73 7.78 -2.64
CA ARG A 145 4.66 6.34 -2.46
C ARG A 145 4.46 5.93 -0.99
N LYS A 146 5.09 6.66 -0.06
CA LYS A 146 4.99 6.40 1.38
C LYS A 146 3.82 7.13 2.04
N GLU A 147 3.54 8.36 1.61
CA GLU A 147 2.53 9.21 2.23
C GLU A 147 1.10 8.74 1.95
N VAL A 148 0.82 8.15 0.78
CA VAL A 148 -0.56 7.77 0.41
C VAL A 148 -1.13 6.66 1.33
N PRO A 149 -0.45 5.51 1.54
CA PRO A 149 -0.93 4.51 2.51
C PRO A 149 -1.09 5.08 3.92
N TRP A 150 -0.15 5.95 4.34
CA TRP A 150 -0.19 6.59 5.64
C TRP A 150 -1.38 7.55 5.80
N ALA A 151 -1.68 8.34 4.78
CA ALA A 151 -2.81 9.26 4.77
C ALA A 151 -4.15 8.51 4.86
N ILE A 152 -4.29 7.42 4.11
CA ILE A 152 -5.47 6.54 4.16
C ILE A 152 -5.60 5.92 5.55
N ALA A 153 -4.54 5.31 6.07
CA ALA A 153 -4.55 4.72 7.42
C ALA A 153 -4.91 5.73 8.51
N ARG A 154 -4.33 6.93 8.44
CA ARG A 154 -4.62 8.01 9.40
C ARG A 154 -6.08 8.42 9.32
N ALA A 155 -6.62 8.62 8.13
CA ALA A 155 -8.01 9.03 7.96
C ALA A 155 -8.99 7.92 8.38
N ALA A 156 -8.69 6.66 8.08
CA ALA A 156 -9.50 5.51 8.53
C ALA A 156 -9.58 5.41 10.06
N LEU A 157 -8.47 5.68 10.76
CA LEU A 157 -8.42 5.67 12.24
C LEU A 157 -9.05 6.91 12.90
N LEU A 158 -9.20 8.02 12.16
CA LEU A 158 -9.76 9.27 12.67
C LEU A 158 -11.25 9.44 12.35
N ALA A 159 -11.74 8.78 11.30
CA ALA A 159 -13.15 8.80 10.94
C ALA A 159 -13.93 7.96 11.98
N PRO A 160 -14.91 8.54 12.70
CA PRO A 160 -15.79 7.75 13.54
C PRO A 160 -16.62 6.83 12.64
N ALA A 161 -16.81 5.58 13.09
CA ALA A 161 -17.57 4.56 12.37
C ALA A 161 -19.06 4.93 12.13
N GLU A 162 -19.56 6.00 12.77
CA GLU A 162 -20.99 6.35 12.83
C GLU A 162 -21.39 7.63 12.06
N ASP A 163 -20.46 8.50 11.64
CA ASP A 163 -20.86 9.83 11.08
C ASP A 163 -21.18 9.85 9.58
N TRP A 164 -20.95 8.77 8.83
CA TRP A 164 -21.15 8.78 7.38
C TRP A 164 -22.57 8.44 6.93
N VAL A 165 -23.43 7.93 7.83
CA VAL A 165 -24.86 7.72 7.53
C VAL A 165 -25.59 9.07 7.35
N LEU A 166 -25.05 10.17 7.87
CA LEU A 166 -25.69 11.49 7.83
C LEU A 166 -25.32 12.36 6.61
N LEU A 167 -24.36 11.94 5.77
CA LEU A 167 -23.93 12.71 4.58
C LEU A 167 -24.29 12.06 3.24
N GLY A 168 -24.90 10.87 3.25
CA GLY A 168 -25.41 10.18 2.05
C GLY A 168 -26.92 10.37 1.81
N GLY A 169 -27.57 11.26 2.55
CA GLY A 169 -29.02 11.43 2.52
C GLY A 169 -29.47 12.89 2.45
N ILE A 170 -29.02 13.63 1.42
CA ILE A 170 -29.77 14.73 0.77
C ILE A 170 -29.41 14.74 -0.71
#